data_AF-A0A2C5ZE61-F1
#
_entry.id   AF-A0A2C5ZE61-F1
#
_cell.length_a   1.000
_cell.length_b   1.000
_cell.length_c   1.000
_cell.angle_alpha   90.00
_cell.angle_beta   90.00
_cell.angle_gamma   90.00
#
_symmetry.space_group_name_H-M   'P 1'
#
loop_
_entity.id
_entity.type
_entity.pdbx_description
1 polymer ?
#
loop_
_entity_poly.entity_id
_entity_poly.type
_entity_poly.pdbx_seq_one_letter_code
_entity_poly.pdbx_strand_id
1 'polypeptide(L)'
;MALSTSSKTVDASTADTSADTSAALSIMPNLETYIAQEMTDAIPALSAVPTSEFRAAQQETGASAQPTCLATSDIYVLQPEADATCAGPATVAGSEAFTGDQTTASQPKPSITESMFTQRQKHCQFSSAQREAMCTHVSSGKSFRTVAGLFKTSASTVHAIFKRWSTQRSIESKTRSGRPCKLTDEQKQQLAILIDSHPKPTYAQLVECMGGTVSKRTIRRAIVDQQKDLAAADEARQ
;
A
#
# COMPACT_ATOMS: atom_id res chain seq x y z
N MET A 1 -22.25 -12.30 -58.51
CA MET A 1 -23.64 -12.60 -58.05
C MET A 1 -23.51 -13.20 -56.66
N ALA A 2 -24.08 -12.73 -55.55
CA ALA A 2 -24.89 -11.57 -55.21
C ALA A 2 -24.61 -11.26 -53.71
N LEU A 3 -24.74 -9.99 -53.33
CA LEU A 3 -24.56 -9.46 -51.97
C LEU A 3 -25.78 -9.78 -51.10
N SER A 4 -25.61 -10.05 -49.80
CA SER A 4 -26.71 -10.01 -48.84
C SER A 4 -26.23 -9.45 -47.50
N THR A 5 -26.50 -8.16 -47.30
CA THR A 5 -26.38 -7.43 -46.04
C THR A 5 -27.77 -7.29 -45.44
N SER A 6 -28.00 -7.83 -44.24
CA SER A 6 -29.24 -7.59 -43.48
C SER A 6 -28.98 -6.59 -42.37
N SER A 7 -29.51 -5.40 -42.55
CA SER A 7 -29.63 -4.35 -41.54
C SER A 7 -30.78 -4.68 -40.59
N LYS A 8 -30.56 -4.54 -39.28
CA LYS A 8 -31.64 -4.58 -38.27
C LYS A 8 -31.64 -3.26 -37.51
N THR A 9 -32.61 -2.42 -37.85
CA THR A 9 -33.03 -1.24 -37.09
C THR A 9 -34.02 -1.67 -36.01
N VAL A 10 -33.87 -1.13 -34.80
CA VAL A 10 -34.89 -1.15 -33.76
C VAL A 10 -34.98 0.26 -33.18
N ASP A 11 -36.05 0.94 -33.57
CA ASP A 11 -36.50 2.21 -33.02
C ASP A 11 -37.46 1.97 -31.85
N ALA A 12 -37.58 3.02 -31.03
CA ALA A 12 -38.64 3.34 -30.07
C ALA A 12 -38.65 2.58 -28.73
N SER A 13 -38.54 3.32 -27.63
CA SER A 13 -39.74 3.87 -26.98
C SER A 13 -39.35 4.69 -25.74
N THR A 14 -39.78 5.94 -25.75
CA THR A 14 -39.89 6.85 -24.61
C THR A 14 -40.95 6.31 -23.63
N ALA A 15 -40.66 6.36 -22.32
CA ALA A 15 -41.69 6.36 -21.29
C ALA A 15 -41.24 7.28 -20.16
N ASP A 16 -41.86 8.47 -20.14
CA ASP A 16 -41.91 9.36 -18.99
C ASP A 16 -42.57 8.63 -17.82
N THR A 17 -41.99 8.71 -16.63
CA THR A 17 -42.65 8.36 -15.37
C THR A 17 -42.32 9.45 -14.36
N SER A 18 -43.09 10.53 -14.42
CA SER A 18 -43.26 11.47 -13.32
C SER A 18 -44.27 10.88 -12.34
N ALA A 19 -43.81 10.47 -11.17
CA ALA A 19 -44.68 10.17 -10.05
C ALA A 19 -44.28 11.04 -8.86
N ASP A 20 -45.22 11.91 -8.49
CA ASP A 20 -45.31 12.62 -7.23
C ASP A 20 -44.91 11.76 -6.03
N THR A 21 -44.02 12.30 -5.20
CA THR A 21 -43.88 11.90 -3.79
C THR A 21 -43.86 13.15 -2.93
N SER A 22 -45.04 13.75 -2.80
CA SER A 22 -45.36 14.67 -1.71
C SER A 22 -46.00 13.86 -0.56
N ALA A 23 -45.60 14.21 0.66
CA ALA A 23 -46.16 13.79 1.95
C ALA A 23 -45.64 12.48 2.60
N ALA A 24 -44.65 12.63 3.49
CA ALA A 24 -44.61 11.99 4.81
C ALA A 24 -43.70 12.84 5.74
N LEU A 25 -44.27 13.68 6.60
CA LEU A 25 -44.31 13.48 8.07
C LEU A 25 -42.90 13.39 8.69
N SER A 26 -42.31 14.52 9.12
CA SER A 26 -42.53 15.07 10.48
C SER A 26 -42.32 14.04 11.59
N ILE A 27 -41.07 13.63 11.80
CA ILE A 27 -40.61 12.98 13.04
C ILE A 27 -39.17 13.44 13.32
N MET A 28 -39.02 14.58 13.98
CA MET A 28 -37.87 14.88 14.82
C MET A 28 -38.38 15.63 16.07
N PRO A 29 -38.53 14.97 17.22
CA PRO A 29 -38.78 15.67 18.46
C PRO A 29 -37.49 16.35 18.94
N ASN A 30 -37.52 17.68 18.93
CA ASN A 30 -37.15 18.55 20.04
C ASN A 30 -35.75 18.33 20.68
N LEU A 31 -34.76 19.06 20.17
CA LEU A 31 -33.38 19.16 20.70
C LEU A 31 -33.21 20.36 21.65
N GLU A 32 -34.30 20.96 22.18
CA GLU A 32 -34.24 22.18 23.00
C GLU A 32 -34.32 21.94 24.53
N THR A 33 -34.23 20.71 25.04
CA THR A 33 -34.35 20.45 26.49
C THR A 33 -33.08 20.01 27.23
N TYR A 34 -31.89 20.09 26.62
CA TYR A 34 -30.65 19.65 27.29
C TYR A 34 -29.82 20.77 27.96
N ILE A 35 -30.33 22.00 28.09
CA ILE A 35 -29.63 23.11 28.76
C ILE A 35 -30.42 23.63 29.97
N ALA A 36 -30.87 22.72 30.84
CA ALA A 36 -31.39 23.09 32.15
C ALA A 36 -31.25 21.93 33.16
N GLN A 37 -30.02 21.52 33.47
CA GLN A 37 -29.80 20.58 34.57
C GLN A 37 -28.41 20.72 35.20
N GLU A 38 -28.11 21.90 35.75
CA GLU A 38 -27.13 22.03 36.84
C GLU A 38 -27.54 23.18 37.75
N MET A 39 -28.38 22.89 38.75
CA MET A 39 -28.34 23.58 40.03
C MET A 39 -28.74 22.60 41.14
N THR A 40 -27.86 22.55 42.14
CA THR A 40 -28.05 22.06 43.51
C THR A 40 -28.41 20.58 43.69
N ASP A 41 -27.43 19.79 44.10
CA ASP A 41 -27.59 18.98 45.33
C ASP A 41 -26.25 18.58 45.98
N ALA A 42 -26.11 19.11 47.19
CA ALA A 42 -25.52 18.52 48.39
C ALA A 42 -24.31 17.57 48.28
N ILE A 43 -23.18 18.09 48.77
CA ILE A 43 -22.13 17.34 49.46
C ILE A 43 -22.71 16.80 50.79
N PRO A 44 -22.50 15.51 51.11
CA PRO A 44 -22.24 15.14 52.48
C PRO A 44 -20.86 14.50 52.63
N ALA A 45 -20.25 14.87 53.75
CA ALA A 45 -18.90 14.56 54.15
C ALA A 45 -18.75 13.14 54.71
N LEU A 46 -17.48 12.73 54.82
CA LEU A 46 -16.91 11.76 55.77
C LEU A 46 -17.32 10.29 55.59
N SER A 47 -16.33 9.41 55.39
CA SER A 47 -16.02 8.35 56.36
C SER A 47 -15.03 7.30 55.82
N ALA A 48 -13.89 7.24 56.51
CA ALA A 48 -13.14 6.04 56.89
C ALA A 48 -12.61 5.05 55.84
N VAL A 49 -11.28 5.07 55.75
CA VAL A 49 -10.39 3.92 55.48
C VAL A 49 -10.73 2.75 56.41
N PRO A 50 -10.64 1.49 55.94
CA PRO A 50 -9.73 0.60 56.64
C PRO A 50 -8.83 -0.22 55.72
N THR A 51 -7.57 -0.23 56.14
CA THR A 51 -6.52 -1.22 55.89
C THR A 51 -7.03 -2.65 56.06
N SER A 52 -6.71 -3.54 55.12
CA SER A 52 -6.56 -4.97 55.41
C SER A 52 -5.65 -5.64 54.40
N GLU A 53 -4.49 -6.06 54.90
CA GLU A 53 -3.65 -7.08 54.33
C GLU A 53 -4.45 -8.37 54.11
N PHE A 54 -4.21 -9.07 52.99
CA PHE A 54 -4.22 -10.53 53.01
C PHE A 54 -3.13 -11.09 52.11
N ARG A 55 -2.37 -11.98 52.74
CA ARG A 55 -1.11 -12.58 52.34
C ARG A 55 -1.38 -13.96 51.76
N ALA A 56 -0.36 -14.49 51.07
CA ALA A 56 -0.13 -15.91 50.73
C ALA A 56 -0.92 -16.44 49.52
N ALA A 57 -0.25 -16.69 48.40
CA ALA A 57 0.52 -17.90 48.07
C ALA A 57 -0.39 -19.01 47.54
N GLN A 58 -0.16 -19.42 46.30
CA GLN A 58 0.10 -20.82 45.96
C GLN A 58 0.70 -20.93 44.54
N GLN A 59 1.85 -21.58 44.50
CA GLN A 59 2.37 -22.33 43.36
C GLN A 59 1.42 -23.51 43.11
N GLU A 60 1.36 -23.99 41.86
CA GLU A 60 1.63 -25.40 41.52
C GLU A 60 1.30 -25.71 40.05
N THR A 61 2.28 -26.33 39.36
CA THR A 61 2.14 -27.40 38.33
C THR A 61 1.39 -27.06 37.02
N GLY A 62 1.80 -27.40 35.81
CA GLY A 62 2.57 -28.55 35.34
C GLY A 62 1.77 -29.24 34.23
N ALA A 63 2.08 -28.96 32.94
CA ALA A 63 1.71 -29.76 31.75
C ALA A 63 2.35 -29.07 30.53
N SER A 64 3.50 -29.46 29.98
CA SER A 64 3.88 -30.76 29.41
C SER A 64 2.88 -31.28 28.38
N ALA A 65 3.07 -30.87 27.13
CA ALA A 65 2.65 -31.62 25.95
C ALA A 65 3.57 -31.25 24.77
N GLN A 66 4.68 -31.97 24.67
CA GLN A 66 5.34 -32.15 23.37
C GLN A 66 4.62 -33.28 22.63
N PRO A 67 4.46 -33.18 21.30
CA PRO A 67 4.43 -34.35 20.45
C PRO A 67 5.85 -34.58 19.89
N THR A 68 6.54 -35.54 20.48
CA THR A 68 7.53 -36.36 19.79
C THR A 68 6.83 -37.22 18.73
N CYS A 69 7.24 -37.10 17.47
CA CYS A 69 7.15 -38.22 16.53
C CYS A 69 8.54 -38.49 15.94
N LEU A 70 9.00 -39.69 16.30
CA LEU A 70 10.17 -40.44 15.87
C LEU A 70 10.12 -40.66 14.35
N ALA A 71 11.19 -40.37 13.61
CA ALA A 71 12.29 -41.28 13.25
C ALA A 71 11.91 -42.37 12.22
N THR A 72 12.52 -42.29 11.03
CA THR A 72 13.16 -43.39 10.25
C THR A 72 13.74 -42.74 8.97
N SER A 73 15.07 -42.73 8.82
CA SER A 73 15.84 -43.67 7.97
C SER A 73 15.58 -43.42 6.48
N ASP A 74 16.52 -43.35 5.56
CA ASP A 74 17.96 -43.57 5.51
C ASP A 74 18.33 -43.40 4.01
N ILE A 75 19.57 -42.97 3.71
CA ILE A 75 20.31 -43.30 2.46
C ILE A 75 19.74 -42.65 1.14
N TYR A 76 20.46 -41.80 0.42
CA TYR A 76 21.63 -42.14 -0.39
C TYR A 76 22.63 -40.99 -0.54
N VAL A 77 23.86 -41.34 -0.21
CA VAL A 77 25.13 -40.82 -0.74
C VAL A 77 25.16 -40.96 -2.26
N LEU A 78 25.65 -39.94 -2.98
CA LEU A 78 26.47 -40.06 -4.20
C LEU A 78 27.03 -38.67 -4.57
N GLN A 79 28.22 -38.36 -4.06
CA GLN A 79 29.18 -37.54 -4.77
C GLN A 79 29.79 -38.38 -5.89
N PRO A 80 30.16 -37.75 -7.02
CA PRO A 80 31.50 -38.03 -7.54
C PRO A 80 32.34 -36.76 -7.71
N GLU A 81 33.56 -36.90 -7.19
CA GLU A 81 34.77 -36.18 -7.52
C GLU A 81 35.07 -36.26 -9.03
N ALA A 82 35.58 -35.17 -9.60
CA ALA A 82 36.45 -35.26 -10.77
C ALA A 82 37.35 -34.01 -10.83
N ASP A 83 38.61 -34.25 -10.51
CA ASP A 83 39.76 -33.42 -10.78
C ASP A 83 39.90 -33.04 -12.26
N ALA A 84 40.31 -31.79 -12.53
CA ALA A 84 40.96 -31.40 -13.79
C ALA A 84 41.89 -30.18 -13.56
N THR A 85 43.04 -30.45 -12.96
CA THR A 85 44.39 -30.25 -13.49
C THR A 85 44.61 -29.23 -14.64
N CYS A 86 45.48 -28.27 -14.34
CA CYS A 86 46.52 -27.58 -15.14
C CYS A 86 46.14 -26.79 -16.42
N ALA A 87 46.52 -25.50 -16.44
CA ALA A 87 47.75 -25.01 -17.09
C ALA A 87 47.64 -23.51 -17.46
N GLY A 88 48.57 -22.68 -16.97
CA GLY A 88 49.04 -21.51 -17.73
C GLY A 88 49.96 -21.97 -18.88
N PRO A 89 50.42 -21.12 -19.83
CA PRO A 89 51.19 -19.92 -19.49
C PRO A 89 51.12 -18.75 -20.52
N ALA A 90 51.96 -17.72 -20.27
CA ALA A 90 52.55 -16.74 -21.20
C ALA A 90 51.65 -15.57 -21.66
N THR A 91 51.95 -14.33 -21.24
CA THR A 91 53.01 -13.44 -21.74
C THR A 91 52.85 -13.11 -23.22
N VAL A 92 52.31 -11.92 -23.51
CA VAL A 92 52.82 -11.07 -24.61
C VAL A 92 52.77 -9.62 -24.16
N ALA A 93 53.94 -9.02 -24.09
CA ALA A 93 54.15 -7.59 -23.99
C ALA A 93 53.72 -6.91 -25.29
N GLY A 94 52.96 -5.83 -25.19
CA GLY A 94 52.54 -4.99 -26.30
C GLY A 94 52.37 -3.56 -25.82
N SER A 95 53.49 -2.84 -25.82
CA SER A 95 53.58 -1.40 -25.61
C SER A 95 53.06 -0.67 -26.85
N GLU A 96 51.98 0.10 -26.72
CA GLU A 96 51.69 1.20 -27.65
C GLU A 96 51.31 2.45 -26.86
N ALA A 97 52.06 3.51 -27.13
CA ALA A 97 51.90 4.83 -26.56
C ALA A 97 50.57 5.44 -27.06
N PHE A 98 49.64 5.70 -26.15
CA PHE A 98 48.46 6.50 -26.44
C PHE A 98 48.73 7.96 -26.06
N THR A 99 49.14 8.74 -27.05
CA THR A 99 49.05 10.21 -27.03
C THR A 99 47.60 10.63 -26.87
N GLY A 100 47.39 11.66 -26.06
CA GLY A 100 46.12 11.95 -25.41
C GLY A 100 44.94 12.29 -26.30
N ASP A 101 43.77 12.23 -25.68
CA ASP A 101 42.75 13.26 -25.84
C ASP A 101 41.81 13.21 -24.62
N GLN A 102 41.87 14.24 -23.77
CA GLN A 102 40.89 14.45 -22.71
C GLN A 102 39.64 15.08 -23.35
N THR A 103 38.95 14.31 -24.18
CA THR A 103 37.58 14.63 -24.57
C THR A 103 36.68 14.29 -23.38
N THR A 104 36.13 15.34 -22.77
CA THR A 104 35.09 15.27 -21.74
C THR A 104 33.89 14.46 -22.26
N ALA A 105 33.85 13.18 -21.90
CA ALA A 105 32.79 12.25 -22.30
C ALA A 105 31.45 12.63 -21.67
N SER A 106 30.69 13.45 -22.40
CA SER A 106 29.24 13.53 -22.28
C SER A 106 28.68 12.11 -22.50
N GLN A 107 28.26 11.46 -21.41
CA GLN A 107 27.70 10.12 -21.45
C GLN A 107 26.48 10.12 -22.40
N PRO A 108 26.48 9.31 -23.48
CA PRO A 108 25.31 9.18 -24.32
C PRO A 108 24.18 8.59 -23.48
N LYS A 109 23.04 9.29 -23.39
CA LYS A 109 21.82 8.71 -22.81
C LYS A 109 21.56 7.39 -23.55
N PRO A 110 21.49 6.25 -22.85
CA PRO A 110 21.27 4.98 -23.51
C PRO A 110 19.95 5.05 -24.27
N SER A 111 19.98 4.55 -25.50
CA SER A 111 18.78 4.37 -26.32
C SER A 111 17.74 3.58 -25.51
N ILE A 112 16.46 3.93 -25.67
CA ILE A 112 15.33 3.43 -24.84
C ILE A 112 15.30 1.89 -24.77
N THR A 113 15.78 1.20 -25.82
CA THR A 113 15.81 -0.26 -25.93
C THR A 113 16.91 -0.92 -25.09
N GLU A 114 18.11 -0.33 -24.99
CA GLU A 114 19.19 -0.88 -24.16
C GLU A 114 18.89 -0.77 -22.67
N SER A 115 18.13 0.27 -22.28
CA SER A 115 17.78 0.51 -20.88
C SER A 115 16.98 -0.63 -20.24
N MET A 116 16.27 -1.47 -21.03
CA MET A 116 15.37 -2.49 -20.49
C MET A 116 16.10 -3.66 -19.83
N PHE A 117 17.32 -3.98 -20.28
CA PHE A 117 18.11 -5.13 -19.79
C PHE A 117 19.27 -4.73 -18.87
N THR A 118 19.27 -3.48 -18.41
CA THR A 118 20.30 -2.98 -17.50
C THR A 118 20.20 -3.60 -16.12
N GLN A 119 21.33 -3.64 -15.42
CA GLN A 119 21.39 -4.16 -14.06
C GLN A 119 20.55 -3.30 -13.12
N ARG A 120 19.68 -3.94 -12.35
CA ARG A 120 18.81 -3.27 -11.38
C ARG A 120 19.63 -2.50 -10.34
N GLN A 121 19.25 -1.24 -10.11
CA GLN A 121 19.72 -0.47 -8.97
C GLN A 121 19.27 -1.11 -7.65
N LYS A 122 20.18 -1.21 -6.67
CA LYS A 122 19.87 -1.81 -5.35
C LYS A 122 18.70 -1.06 -4.70
N HIS A 123 17.84 -1.81 -4.01
CA HIS A 123 16.64 -1.28 -3.30
C HIS A 123 15.55 -0.61 -4.16
N CYS A 124 15.69 -0.57 -5.49
CA CYS A 124 14.64 -0.07 -6.38
C CYS A 124 13.74 -1.22 -6.90
N GLN A 125 12.49 -0.87 -7.22
CA GLN A 125 11.57 -1.76 -7.93
C GLN A 125 11.91 -1.77 -9.43
N PHE A 126 11.51 -2.84 -10.13
CA PHE A 126 11.57 -2.86 -11.59
C PHE A 126 10.60 -1.86 -12.20
N SER A 127 10.98 -1.25 -13.31
CA SER A 127 10.06 -0.41 -14.08
C SER A 127 8.85 -1.24 -14.55
N SER A 128 7.74 -0.58 -14.86
CA SER A 128 6.57 -1.25 -15.45
C SER A 128 6.95 -1.97 -16.74
N ALA A 129 7.68 -1.29 -17.63
CA ALA A 129 8.12 -1.83 -18.91
C ALA A 129 9.05 -3.06 -18.77
N GLN A 130 9.94 -3.08 -17.77
CA GLN A 130 10.77 -4.26 -17.50
C GLN A 130 9.95 -5.47 -17.02
N ARG A 131 8.96 -5.24 -16.14
CA ARG A 131 8.07 -6.30 -15.67
C ARG A 131 7.22 -6.86 -16.79
N GLU A 132 6.72 -6.00 -17.67
CA GLU A 132 5.99 -6.39 -18.86
C GLU A 132 6.85 -7.28 -19.77
N ALA A 133 8.08 -6.85 -20.08
CA ALA A 133 9.01 -7.61 -20.91
C ALA A 133 9.38 -8.98 -20.29
N MET A 134 9.47 -9.08 -18.96
CA MET A 134 9.63 -10.38 -18.28
C MET A 134 8.39 -11.27 -18.48
N CYS A 135 7.20 -10.72 -18.30
CA CYS A 135 5.95 -11.47 -18.47
C CYS A 135 5.74 -11.93 -19.92
N THR A 136 6.07 -11.10 -20.91
CA THR A 136 5.95 -11.47 -22.33
C THR A 136 6.89 -12.62 -22.67
N HIS A 137 8.14 -12.57 -22.25
CA HIS A 137 9.10 -13.65 -22.48
C HIS A 137 8.70 -14.99 -21.84
N VAL A 138 8.18 -14.97 -20.60
CA VAL A 138 7.67 -16.19 -19.96
C VAL A 138 6.43 -16.71 -20.69
N SER A 139 5.53 -15.81 -21.12
CA SER A 139 4.34 -16.17 -21.89
C SER A 139 4.67 -16.76 -23.27
N SER A 140 5.80 -16.38 -23.87
CA SER A 140 6.35 -17.00 -25.08
C SER A 140 6.97 -18.39 -24.84
N GLY A 141 6.91 -18.94 -23.62
CA GLY A 141 7.44 -20.26 -23.27
C GLY A 141 8.91 -20.29 -22.85
N LYS A 142 9.57 -19.14 -22.66
CA LYS A 142 10.96 -19.12 -22.17
C LYS A 142 11.02 -19.52 -20.70
N SER A 143 12.06 -20.27 -20.31
CA SER A 143 12.25 -20.69 -18.92
C SER A 143 12.51 -19.48 -18.00
N PHE A 144 12.06 -19.56 -16.74
CA PHE A 144 12.31 -18.51 -15.75
C PHE A 144 13.80 -18.20 -15.55
N ARG A 145 14.67 -19.22 -15.61
CA ARG A 145 16.13 -19.05 -15.48
C ARG A 145 16.72 -18.28 -16.65
N THR A 146 16.28 -18.59 -17.87
CA THR A 146 16.70 -17.88 -19.08
C THR A 146 16.32 -16.40 -19.00
N VAL A 147 15.07 -16.11 -18.62
CA VAL A 147 14.60 -14.72 -18.46
C VAL A 147 15.37 -14.02 -17.34
N ALA A 148 15.63 -14.70 -16.22
CA ALA A 148 16.41 -14.14 -15.12
C ALA A 148 17.83 -13.72 -15.55
N GLY A 149 18.48 -14.53 -16.41
CA GLY A 149 19.77 -14.19 -17.01
C GLY A 149 19.72 -12.94 -17.89
N LEU A 150 18.68 -12.82 -18.74
CA LEU A 150 18.49 -11.65 -19.62
C LEU A 150 18.35 -10.34 -18.83
N PHE A 151 17.63 -10.35 -17.71
CA PHE A 151 17.39 -9.16 -16.89
C PHE A 151 18.32 -9.04 -15.67
N LYS A 152 19.39 -9.85 -15.60
CA LYS A 152 20.37 -9.84 -14.49
C LYS A 152 19.70 -9.89 -13.10
N THR A 153 18.69 -10.75 -12.94
CA THR A 153 17.89 -10.89 -11.71
C THR A 153 17.84 -12.35 -11.27
N SER A 154 17.20 -12.62 -10.12
CA SER A 154 16.98 -13.99 -9.67
C SER A 154 15.76 -14.63 -10.34
N ALA A 155 15.80 -15.94 -10.57
CA ALA A 155 14.64 -16.69 -11.10
C ALA A 155 13.42 -16.60 -10.18
N SER A 156 13.62 -16.52 -8.86
CA SER A 156 12.53 -16.33 -7.88
C SER A 156 11.80 -15.00 -8.09
N THR A 157 12.53 -13.95 -8.45
CA THR A 157 11.97 -12.62 -8.72
C THR A 157 11.09 -12.65 -9.97
N VAL A 158 11.59 -13.25 -11.06
CA VAL A 158 10.82 -13.39 -12.31
C VAL A 158 9.56 -14.22 -12.05
N HIS A 159 9.68 -15.32 -11.31
CA HIS A 159 8.54 -16.14 -10.94
C HIS A 159 7.51 -15.37 -10.10
N ALA A 160 7.93 -14.58 -9.12
CA ALA A 160 7.03 -13.76 -8.30
C ALA A 160 6.29 -12.69 -9.14
N ILE A 161 6.99 -12.05 -10.08
CA ILE A 161 6.40 -11.09 -11.01
C ILE A 161 5.36 -11.78 -11.89
N PHE A 162 5.71 -12.91 -12.51
CA PHE A 162 4.81 -13.66 -13.37
C PHE A 162 3.59 -14.20 -12.62
N LYS A 163 3.79 -14.77 -11.43
CA LYS A 163 2.70 -15.24 -10.56
C LYS A 163 1.74 -14.11 -10.23
N ARG A 164 2.27 -12.94 -9.85
CA ARG A 164 1.45 -11.76 -9.54
C ARG A 164 0.66 -11.28 -10.76
N TRP A 165 1.29 -11.22 -11.93
CA TRP A 165 0.62 -10.86 -13.18
C TRP A 165 -0.48 -11.86 -13.55
N SER A 166 -0.22 -13.17 -13.41
CA SER A 166 -1.19 -14.22 -13.69
C SER A 166 -2.43 -14.11 -12.79
N THR A 167 -2.24 -13.86 -11.48
CA THR A 167 -3.32 -13.77 -10.50
C THR A 167 -4.07 -12.43 -10.54
N GLN A 168 -3.36 -11.30 -10.61
CA GLN A 168 -3.95 -9.96 -10.49
C GLN A 168 -4.25 -9.30 -11.85
N ARG A 169 -3.76 -9.88 -12.96
CA ARG A 169 -3.82 -9.31 -14.32
C ARG A 169 -3.31 -7.86 -14.41
N SER A 170 -2.41 -7.48 -13.49
CA SER A 170 -1.81 -6.15 -13.43
C SER A 170 -0.29 -6.24 -13.32
N ILE A 171 0.39 -5.40 -14.09
CA ILE A 171 1.86 -5.29 -14.13
C ILE A 171 2.34 -4.29 -13.06
N GLU A 172 1.51 -3.32 -12.71
CA GLU A 172 1.83 -2.23 -11.81
C GLU A 172 2.02 -2.70 -10.36
N SER A 173 2.91 -2.01 -9.63
CA SER A 173 3.15 -2.33 -8.23
C SER A 173 1.98 -1.82 -7.41
N LYS A 174 1.45 -2.66 -6.52
CA LYS A 174 0.43 -2.21 -5.59
C LYS A 174 1.04 -1.15 -4.68
N THR A 175 0.36 -0.01 -4.56
CA THR A 175 0.69 1.01 -3.57
C THR A 175 0.69 0.37 -2.19
N ARG A 176 1.77 0.58 -1.43
CA ARG A 176 1.84 0.07 -0.06
C ARG A 176 0.81 0.83 0.77
N SER A 177 0.01 0.10 1.55
CA SER A 177 -0.81 0.73 2.58
C SER A 177 0.13 1.48 3.53
N GLY A 178 -0.09 2.79 3.68
CA GLY A 178 0.65 3.60 4.64
C GLY A 178 0.29 3.22 6.08
N ARG A 179 0.97 3.85 7.04
CA ARG A 179 0.54 3.81 8.44
C ARG A 179 -0.84 4.47 8.55
N PRO A 180 -1.78 3.90 9.33
CA PRO A 180 -3.06 4.56 9.56
C PRO A 180 -2.85 5.97 10.12
N CYS A 181 -3.67 6.90 9.65
CA CYS A 181 -3.65 8.28 10.09
C CYS A 181 -4.03 8.37 11.59
N LYS A 182 -3.50 9.40 12.27
CA LYS A 182 -3.85 9.67 13.67
C LYS A 182 -5.28 10.18 13.85
N LEU A 183 -5.83 10.80 12.80
CA LEU A 183 -7.22 11.25 12.75
C LEU A 183 -8.05 10.20 12.02
N THR A 184 -9.17 9.80 12.64
CA THR A 184 -10.17 8.96 11.99
C THR A 184 -10.94 9.77 10.94
N ASP A 185 -11.66 9.09 10.05
CA ASP A 185 -12.44 9.79 9.03
C ASP A 185 -13.62 10.57 9.64
N GLU A 186 -14.22 10.05 10.71
CA GLU A 186 -15.22 10.76 11.51
C GLU A 186 -14.66 12.07 12.10
N GLN A 187 -13.46 12.02 12.67
CA GLN A 187 -12.79 13.20 13.22
C GLN A 187 -12.47 14.24 12.15
N LYS A 188 -12.10 13.81 10.93
CA LYS A 188 -11.92 14.73 9.79
C LYS A 188 -13.23 15.37 9.38
N GLN A 189 -14.34 14.63 9.36
CA GLN A 189 -15.66 15.18 9.05
C GLN A 189 -16.11 16.18 10.10
N GLN A 190 -15.96 15.84 11.39
CA GLN A 190 -16.23 16.77 12.49
C GLN A 190 -15.38 18.04 12.38
N LEU A 191 -14.10 17.91 12.01
CA LEU A 191 -13.22 19.05 11.78
C LEU A 191 -13.73 19.96 10.65
N ALA A 192 -14.20 19.38 9.54
CA ALA A 192 -14.77 20.14 8.43
C ALA A 192 -16.03 20.91 8.86
N ILE A 193 -16.97 20.22 9.52
CA ILE A 193 -18.21 20.83 10.03
C ILE A 193 -17.90 22.00 10.96
N LEU A 194 -16.94 21.84 11.88
CA LEU A 194 -16.55 22.90 12.82
C LEU A 194 -15.93 24.13 12.13
N ILE A 195 -15.19 23.92 11.04
CA ILE A 195 -14.58 25.01 10.28
C ILE A 195 -15.64 25.76 9.47
N ASP A 196 -16.62 25.04 8.93
CA ASP A 196 -17.72 25.64 8.16
C ASP A 196 -18.70 26.38 9.07
N SER A 197 -18.99 25.85 10.26
CA SER A 197 -19.89 26.49 11.23
C SER A 197 -19.24 27.68 11.95
N HIS A 198 -17.91 27.68 12.09
CA HIS A 198 -17.18 28.75 12.76
C HIS A 198 -16.06 29.29 11.84
N PRO A 199 -16.20 30.49 11.26
CA PRO A 199 -15.27 30.99 10.24
C PRO A 199 -13.83 31.22 10.73
N LYS A 200 -13.61 31.25 12.06
CA LYS A 200 -12.30 31.43 12.69
C LYS A 200 -12.18 30.59 13.97
N PRO A 201 -12.13 29.25 13.88
CA PRO A 201 -12.08 28.40 15.06
C PRO A 201 -10.69 28.49 15.69
N THR A 202 -10.63 28.52 17.01
CA THR A 202 -9.35 28.53 17.71
C THR A 202 -8.78 27.12 17.75
N TYR A 203 -7.48 26.95 17.50
CA TYR A 203 -6.84 25.62 17.51
C TYR A 203 -7.01 24.86 18.84
N ALA A 204 -7.16 25.56 19.96
CA ALA A 204 -7.46 24.93 21.24
C ALA A 204 -8.81 24.19 21.21
N GLN A 205 -9.85 24.85 20.68
CA GLN A 205 -11.18 24.27 20.49
C GLN A 205 -11.12 23.05 19.57
N LEU A 206 -10.38 23.15 18.47
CA LEU A 206 -10.21 22.02 17.54
C LEU A 206 -9.50 20.83 18.19
N VAL A 207 -8.51 21.07 19.05
CA VAL A 207 -7.82 19.99 19.79
C VAL A 207 -8.76 19.35 20.82
N GLU A 208 -9.54 20.17 21.52
CA GLU A 208 -10.49 19.73 22.52
C GLU A 208 -11.62 18.88 21.92
N CYS A 209 -12.20 19.30 20.80
CA CYS A 209 -13.20 18.51 20.06
C CYS A 209 -12.66 17.14 19.63
N MET A 210 -11.35 17.02 19.38
CA MET A 210 -10.67 15.78 19.00
C MET A 210 -10.17 14.97 20.21
N GLY A 211 -10.57 15.34 21.43
CA GLY A 211 -10.22 14.66 22.67
C GLY A 211 -8.79 14.92 23.17
N GLY A 212 -8.15 16.02 22.77
CA GLY A 212 -6.84 16.45 23.29
C GLY A 212 -5.63 15.63 22.83
N THR A 213 -5.85 14.51 22.14
CA THR A 213 -4.79 13.56 21.75
C THR A 213 -4.00 14.00 20.52
N VAL A 214 -4.58 14.87 19.70
CA VAL A 214 -4.05 15.23 18.38
C VAL A 214 -3.28 16.54 18.45
N SER A 215 -2.06 16.54 17.92
CA SER A 215 -1.24 17.75 17.88
C SER A 215 -1.84 18.84 16.96
N LYS A 216 -1.61 20.11 17.32
CA LYS A 216 -1.96 21.26 16.46
C LYS A 216 -1.42 21.12 15.03
N ARG A 217 -0.21 20.55 14.87
CA ARG A 217 0.41 20.33 13.57
C ARG A 217 -0.39 19.35 12.72
N THR A 218 -0.90 18.28 13.32
CA THR A 218 -1.72 17.27 12.65
C THR A 218 -3.03 17.86 12.16
N ILE A 219 -3.71 18.63 13.01
CA ILE A 219 -4.96 19.33 12.64
C ILE A 219 -4.71 20.28 11.47
N ARG A 220 -3.67 21.11 11.53
CA ARG A 220 -3.32 22.00 10.41
C ARG A 220 -3.09 21.25 9.10
N ARG A 221 -2.43 20.09 9.13
CA ARG A 221 -2.23 19.27 7.92
C ARG A 221 -3.56 18.78 7.38
N ALA A 222 -4.42 18.24 8.24
CA ALA A 222 -5.72 17.72 7.85
C ALA A 222 -6.57 18.79 7.15
N ILE A 223 -6.60 20.03 7.67
CA ILE A 223 -7.34 21.14 7.05
C ILE A 223 -6.81 21.45 5.64
N VAL A 224 -5.49 21.56 5.50
CA VAL A 224 -4.86 21.85 4.20
C VAL A 224 -5.09 20.69 3.21
N ASP A 225 -5.01 19.46 3.68
CA ASP A 225 -5.24 18.27 2.86
C ASP A 225 -6.72 18.25 2.39
N GLN A 226 -7.69 18.53 3.27
CA GLN A 226 -9.11 18.65 2.92
C GLN A 226 -9.39 19.74 1.88
N GLN A 227 -8.80 20.93 2.04
CA GLN A 227 -8.98 22.03 1.07
C GLN A 227 -8.45 21.65 -0.32
N LYS A 228 -7.33 20.92 -0.37
CA LYS A 228 -6.77 20.41 -1.63
C LYS A 228 -7.66 19.35 -2.25
N ASP A 229 -8.21 18.45 -1.44
CA ASP A 229 -9.10 17.39 -1.92
C ASP A 229 -10.40 17.99 -2.50
N LEU A 230 -10.95 19.03 -1.85
CA LEU A 230 -12.11 19.77 -2.36
C LEU A 230 -11.79 20.52 -3.67
N ALA A 231 -10.66 21.22 -3.73
CA ALA A 231 -10.22 21.91 -4.95
C ALA A 231 -10.02 20.93 -6.12
N ALA A 232 -9.38 19.79 -5.87
CA ALA A 232 -9.19 18.74 -6.87
C ALA A 232 -10.53 18.13 -7.34
N ALA A 233 -11.51 18.02 -6.45
CA ALA A 233 -12.85 17.54 -6.80
C ALA A 233 -13.62 18.55 -7.67
N ASP A 234 -13.46 19.85 -7.42
CA ASP A 234 -14.07 20.90 -8.25
C ASP A 234 -13.39 21.02 -9.62
N GLU A 235 -12.07 20.86 -9.70
CA GLU A 235 -11.33 20.77 -10.97
C GLU A 235 -11.80 19.57 -11.82
N ALA A 236 -12.11 18.43 -11.19
CA ALA A 236 -12.59 17.24 -11.91
C ALA A 236 -14.03 17.37 -12.45
N ARG A 237 -14.79 18.38 -12.03
CA ARG A 237 -16.16 18.65 -12.51
C ARG A 237 -16.21 19.58 -13.72
N GLN A 238 -15.13 20.33 -13.98
CA GLN A 238 -15.02 21.27 -15.10
C GLN A 238 -14.53 20.56 -16.36
#